data_AF-A0A4R8G6S8-F1
#
_entry.id   AF-A0A4R8G6S8-F1
#
_cell.length_a   1.000
_cell.length_b   1.000
_cell.length_c   1.000
_cell.angle_alpha   90.00
_cell.angle_beta   90.00
_cell.angle_gamma   90.00
#
_symmetry.space_group_name_H-M   'P 1'
#
loop_
_entity.id
_entity.type
_entity.pdbx_description
1 polymer ?
#
loop_
_entity_poly.entity_id
_entity_poly.type
_entity_poly.pdbx_seq_one_letter_code
_entity_poly.pdbx_strand_id
1 'polypeptide(L)' 'MPVILISIFSAIIIFITVFSLIKVISIAYKREEISVLKYRVLAASFIVIGILIALVLPFGYQRIFDIIL' A
#
# COMPACT_ATOMS: atom_id res chain seq x y z
N MET A 1 3.96 21.86 -6.17
CA MET A 1 5.25 21.20 -5.85
C MET A 1 5.26 20.42 -4.53
N PRO A 2 4.77 20.93 -3.37
CA PRO A 2 4.87 20.17 -2.10
C PRO A 2 3.96 18.93 -2.05
N VAL A 3 2.75 19.01 -2.60
CA VAL A 3 1.78 17.89 -2.65
C VAL A 3 2.35 16.67 -3.39
N ILE A 4 3.03 16.90 -4.53
CA ILE A 4 3.65 15.83 -5.33
C ILE A 4 4.78 15.16 -4.54
N LEU A 5 5.63 15.95 -3.87
CA LEU A 5 6.75 15.43 -3.09
C LEU A 5 6.27 14.54 -1.93
N ILE A 6 5.28 15.03 -1.16
CA ILE A 6 4.67 14.27 -0.06
C ILE A 6 4.00 13.00 -0.60
N SER A 7 3.31 13.09 -1.73
CA SER A 7 2.66 11.93 -2.37
C SER A 7 3.67 10.85 -2.78
N ILE A 8 4.83 11.23 -3.33
CA ILE A 8 5.90 10.29 -3.71
C ILE A 8 6.45 9.58 -2.47
N PHE A 9 6.77 10.31 -1.41
CA PHE A 9 7.27 9.71 -0.17
C PHE A 9 6.23 8.78 0.46
N SER A 10 4.97 9.18 0.50
CA SER A 10 3.89 8.32 0.99
C SER A 10 3.71 7.06 0.14
N ALA A 11 3.80 7.17 -1.19
CA ALA A 11 3.74 6.00 -2.08
C ALA A 11 4.90 5.01 -1.82
N ILE A 12 6.11 5.52 -1.55
CA ILE A 12 7.27 4.67 -1.18
C ILE A 12 7.00 3.95 0.15
N ILE A 13 6.47 4.64 1.15
CA ILE A 13 6.14 4.03 2.45
C ILE A 13 5.09 2.94 2.26
N ILE A 14 4.01 3.23 1.53
CA ILE A 14 2.95 2.25 1.23
C ILE A 14 3.53 1.03 0.51
N PHE A 15 4.43 1.24 -0.47
CA PHE A 15 5.09 0.15 -1.18
C PHE A 15 5.90 -0.75 -0.23
N ILE A 16 6.70 -0.16 0.66
CA ILE A 16 7.49 -0.91 1.65
C ILE A 16 6.58 -1.69 2.61
N THR A 17 5.46 -1.09 3.03
CA THR A 17 4.47 -1.75 3.89
C THR A 17 3.81 -2.94 3.19
N VAL A 18 3.32 -2.76 1.97
CA VAL A 18 2.70 -3.85 1.18
C VAL A 18 3.71 -4.97 0.94
N PHE A 19 4.95 -4.63 0.58
CA PHE A 19 6.01 -5.61 0.37
C PHE A 19 6.31 -6.42 1.65
N SER A 20 6.39 -5.74 2.79
CA SER A 20 6.60 -6.38 4.10
C SER A 20 5.44 -7.31 4.47
N LEU A 21 4.20 -6.91 4.23
CA LEU A 21 3.03 -7.76 4.45
C LEU A 21 3.05 -9.00 3.55
N ILE A 22 3.34 -8.86 2.26
CA ILE A 22 3.47 -9.99 1.34
C ILE A 22 4.57 -10.94 1.81
N LYS A 23 5.69 -10.42 2.31
CA LYS A 23 6.77 -11.24 2.88
C LYS A 23 6.29 -12.08 4.06
N VAL A 24 5.52 -11.51 4.98
CA VAL A 24 4.94 -12.24 6.13
C VAL A 24 3.97 -13.33 5.65
N ILE A 25 3.09 -13.01 4.70
CA ILE A 25 2.14 -13.98 4.13
C ILE A 25 2.91 -15.09 3.38
N SER A 26 4.03 -14.77 2.73
CA SER A 26 4.89 -15.74 2.07
C SER A 26 5.55 -16.69 3.06
N ILE A 27 5.95 -16.20 4.24
CA ILE A 27 6.47 -17.04 5.33
C ILE A 27 5.39 -17.99 5.83
N ALA A 28 4.17 -17.50 6.08
CA ALA A 28 3.03 -18.34 6.50
C ALA A 28 2.69 -19.41 5.44
N TYR A 29 2.75 -19.06 4.16
CA TYR A 29 2.56 -20.02 3.07
C TYR A 29 3.66 -21.09 3.04
N LYS A 30 4.94 -20.70 3.21
CA LYS A 30 6.07 -21.64 3.26
C LYS A 30 6.03 -22.58 4.47
N ARG A 31 5.37 -22.17 5.56
CA ARG A 31 5.12 -22.99 6.76
C ARG A 31 3.86 -23.85 6.65
N GLU A 32 3.20 -23.84 5.50
CA GLU A 32 1.95 -24.56 5.24
C GLU A 32 0.79 -24.15 6.17
N GLU A 33 0.90 -22.99 6.83
CA GLU A 33 -0.16 -22.44 7.69
C GLU A 33 -1.35 -21.91 6.87
N ILE A 34 -1.12 -21.59 5.59
CA ILE A 34 -2.12 -21.10 4.65
C ILE A 34 -2.00 -21.77 3.28
N SER A 35 -3.13 -21.97 2.60
CA SER A 35 -3.16 -22.54 1.25
C SER A 35 -2.70 -21.54 0.17
N VAL A 36 -2.27 -22.06 -0.98
CA VAL A 36 -1.89 -21.26 -2.17
C VAL A 36 -2.98 -20.25 -2.56
N LEU A 37 -4.25 -20.68 -2.51
CA LEU A 37 -5.38 -19.82 -2.85
C LEU A 37 -5.48 -18.63 -1.89
N LYS A 38 -5.39 -18.89 -0.58
CA LYS A 38 -5.41 -17.83 0.45
C LYS A 38 -4.23 -16.88 0.30
N TYR A 39 -3.03 -17.41 0.07
CA TYR A 39 -1.84 -16.60 -0.20
C TYR A 39 -2.04 -15.64 -1.37
N ARG A 40 -2.52 -16.15 -2.53
CA ARG A 40 -2.74 -15.35 -3.74
C ARG A 40 -3.80 -14.26 -3.52
N VAL A 41 -4.93 -14.62 -2.90
CA VAL A 41 -6.02 -13.66 -2.64
C VAL A 41 -5.56 -12.56 -1.69
N LEU A 42 -4.88 -12.92 -0.59
CA LEU A 42 -4.37 -11.93 0.37
C LEU A 42 -3.32 -11.02 -0.27
N ALA A 43 -2.31 -11.59 -0.94
CA ALA A 43 -1.27 -10.80 -1.60
C ALA A 43 -1.86 -9.84 -2.65
N ALA A 44 -2.78 -10.33 -3.49
CA ALA A 44 -3.45 -9.49 -4.49
C ALA A 44 -4.27 -8.37 -3.81
N SER A 45 -5.01 -8.67 -2.75
CA SER A 45 -5.80 -7.67 -2.03
C SER A 45 -4.93 -6.56 -1.44
N PHE A 46 -3.80 -6.88 -0.81
CA PHE A 46 -2.88 -5.88 -0.26
C PHE A 46 -2.24 -5.00 -1.36
N ILE A 47 -1.88 -5.58 -2.50
CA ILE A 47 -1.36 -4.83 -3.64
C ILE A 47 -2.43 -3.85 -4.17
N VAL A 48 -3.64 -4.34 -4.43
CA VAL A 48 -4.74 -3.52 -4.96
C VAL A 48 -5.09 -2.38 -4.00
N ILE A 49 -5.20 -2.68 -2.70
CA ILE A 49 -5.48 -1.67 -1.68
C ILE A 49 -4.34 -0.65 -1.60
N GLY A 50 -3.08 -1.08 -1.62
CA GLY A 50 -1.93 -0.18 -1.61
C GLY A 50 -1.92 0.77 -2.80
N ILE A 51 -2.21 0.26 -4.00
CA ILE A 51 -2.31 1.08 -5.22
C ILE A 51 -3.47 2.08 -5.10
N LEU A 52 -4.65 1.63 -4.67
CA LEU A 52 -5.82 2.49 -4.49
C LEU A 52 -5.52 3.63 -3.49
N ILE A 53 -4.92 3.32 -2.35
CA ILE A 53 -4.55 4.32 -1.34
C ILE A 53 -3.54 5.31 -1.94
N ALA A 54 -2.51 4.84 -2.63
CA ALA A 54 -1.50 5.70 -3.24
C ALA A 54 -2.08 6.62 -4.34
N LEU A 55 -3.12 6.17 -5.06
CA LEU A 55 -3.82 6.99 -6.05
C LEU A 55 -4.74 8.04 -5.41
N VAL A 56 -5.39 7.70 -4.29
CA VAL A 56 -6.35 8.60 -3.60
C VAL A 56 -5.62 9.65 -2.74
N LEU A 57 -4.46 9.30 -2.17
CA LEU A 57 -3.69 10.17 -1.26
C LEU A 57 -3.40 11.58 -1.81
N PRO A 58 -2.93 11.75 -3.07
CA PRO A 58 -2.64 13.06 -3.63
C PRO A 58 -3.87 13.99 -3.60
N PHE A 59 -5.07 13.46 -3.86
CA PHE A 59 -6.31 14.23 -3.80
C PHE A 59 -6.63 14.67 -2.37
N GLY A 60 -6.38 13.81 -1.38
CA GLY A 60 -6.50 14.15 0.03
C GLY A 60 -5.52 15.25 0.45
N TYR A 61 -4.25 15.14 0.03
CA TYR A 61 -3.23 16.15 0.30
C TYR A 61 -3.54 17.48 -0.39
N GLN A 62 -4.05 17.45 -1.61
CA GLN A 62 -4.49 18.65 -2.32
C GLN A 62 -5.58 19.38 -1.51
N ARG A 63 -6.62 18.66 -1.08
CA ARG A 63 -7.71 19.24 -0.28
C ARG A 63 -7.23 19.84 1.03
N ILE A 64 -6.32 19.16 1.73
CA ILE A 64 -5.74 19.67 2.98
C ILE A 64 -4.91 20.93 2.70
N PHE A 65 -4.13 20.93 1.62
CA PHE A 65 -3.32 22.08 1.24
C PHE A 65 -4.18 23.30 0.92
N ASP A 66 -5.27 23.12 0.16
CA ASP A 66 -6.22 24.17 -0.21
C ASP A 66 -7.01 24.74 1.00
N ILE A 67 -7.12 23.99 2.10
CA ILE A 67 -7.79 24.45 3.34
C ILE A 67 -6.84 25.26 4.22
N ILE A 68 -5.56 24.87 4.26
CA ILE A 68 -4.58 25.43 5.19
C ILE A 68 -3.91 26.69 4.62
N LEU A 69 -3.72 26.75 3.30
CA LEU A 69 -3.02 27.82 2.59
C LEU A 69 -3.98 28.56 1.65
#